data_AF-E9PJ77-F1
#
_entry.id   AF-E9PJ77-F1
#
_cell.length_a   1.000
_cell.length_b   1.000
_cell.length_c   1.000
_cell.angle_alpha   90.00
_cell.angle_beta   90.00
_cell.angle_gamma   90.00
#
_symmetry.space_group_name_H-M   'P 1'
#
loop_
_entity.id
_entity.type
_entity.pdbx_description
1 polymer ?
#
loop_
_entity_poly.entity_id
_entity_poly.type
_entity_poly.pdbx_seq_one_letter_code
_entity_poly.pdbx_strand_id
1 'polypeptide(L)'
;MMLSLNNLQNIIYNPVIPFVGTIPDQLDPGTLIVIRGHVPSDADRFQVDLQNGSSMKPRADVAFHFNPRFKRAGCIVCNTLINEKWGREEITYDTPFKREKSFEIV
;
A
#
# COMPACT_ATOMS: atom_id res chain seq x y z
N MET A 1 -5.34 22.91 8.19
CA MET A 1 -5.97 21.99 9.15
C MET A 1 -5.01 20.83 9.36
N MET A 2 -4.32 20.78 10.50
CA MET A 2 -3.37 19.71 10.80
C MET A 2 -4.17 18.50 11.28
N LEU A 3 -4.09 17.37 10.56
CA LEU A 3 -4.57 16.09 11.08
C LEU A 3 -3.77 15.76 12.34
N SER A 4 -4.45 15.72 13.48
CA SER A 4 -3.82 15.29 14.74
C SER A 4 -3.61 13.78 14.67
N LEU A 5 -2.34 13.37 14.58
CA LEU A 5 -1.91 11.97 14.63
C LEU A 5 -2.28 11.27 15.96
N ASN A 6 -2.74 12.03 16.97
CA ASN A 6 -3.14 11.50 18.27
C ASN A 6 -4.40 10.61 18.23
N ASN A 7 -5.09 10.53 17.08
CA ASN A 7 -6.27 9.69 16.91
C ASN A 7 -5.99 8.36 16.19
N LEU A 8 -4.72 8.02 15.89
CA LEU A 8 -4.40 6.72 15.31
C LEU A 8 -4.65 5.59 16.32
N GLN A 9 -5.39 4.57 15.89
CA GLN A 9 -5.73 3.39 16.69
C GLN A 9 -5.26 2.13 15.96
N ASN A 10 -5.16 1.01 16.68
CA ASN A 10 -4.77 -0.30 16.13
C ASN A 10 -3.41 -0.29 15.42
N ILE A 11 -2.39 0.27 16.08
CA ILE A 11 -1.05 0.45 15.51
C ILE A 11 -0.26 -0.85 15.54
N ILE A 12 0.35 -1.20 14.40
CA ILE A 12 1.26 -2.34 14.26
C ILE A 12 2.69 -1.80 14.08
N TYR A 13 3.60 -2.20 14.97
CA TYR A 13 4.99 -1.76 14.95
C TYR A 13 5.90 -2.82 14.32
N ASN A 14 6.79 -2.37 13.44
CA ASN A 14 7.85 -3.19 12.81
C ASN A 14 7.37 -4.57 12.29
N PRO A 15 6.29 -4.63 11.48
CA PRO A 15 5.84 -5.89 10.92
C PRO A 15 6.92 -6.51 10.03
N VAL A 16 7.04 -7.84 10.08
CA VAL A 16 7.87 -8.58 9.11
C VAL A 16 7.20 -8.50 7.74
N ILE A 17 7.99 -8.28 6.69
CA ILE A 17 7.54 -8.22 5.29
C ILE A 17 7.89 -9.56 4.60
N PRO A 18 6.95 -10.21 3.88
CA PRO A 18 5.59 -9.76 3.55
C PRO A 18 4.63 -9.77 4.76
N PHE A 19 3.82 -8.71 4.88
CA PHE A 19 2.82 -8.55 5.93
C PHE A 19 1.41 -8.75 5.37
N VAL A 20 0.61 -9.57 6.05
CA VAL A 20 -0.83 -9.74 5.81
C VAL A 20 -1.53 -9.65 7.16
N GLY A 21 -2.44 -8.70 7.31
CA GLY A 21 -3.15 -8.46 8.55
C GLY A 21 -4.61 -8.11 8.31
N THR A 22 -5.47 -8.51 9.23
CA THR A 22 -6.88 -8.13 9.23
C THR A 22 -7.01 -6.67 9.61
N ILE A 23 -7.70 -5.88 8.79
CA ILE A 23 -8.11 -4.52 9.16
C ILE A 23 -9.16 -4.66 10.29
N PRO A 24 -8.97 -3.99 11.44
CA PRO A 24 -9.72 -4.25 12.66
C PRO A 24 -11.19 -3.84 12.59
N ASP A 25 -11.54 -2.94 11.66
CA ASP A 25 -12.90 -2.43 11.47
C ASP A 25 -13.17 -2.10 9.99
N GLN A 26 -14.40 -1.73 9.66
CA GLN A 26 -14.80 -1.33 8.32
C GLN A 26 -14.07 -0.05 7.86
N LEU A 27 -13.74 0.00 6.56
CA LEU A 27 -13.18 1.20 5.93
C LEU A 27 -14.31 2.15 5.50
N ASP A 28 -14.90 2.86 6.45
CA ASP A 28 -15.93 3.86 6.18
C ASP A 28 -15.33 5.17 5.62
N PRO A 29 -16.12 6.00 4.90
CA PRO A 29 -15.66 7.30 4.44
C PRO A 29 -15.06 8.15 5.57
N GLY A 30 -13.81 8.57 5.39
CA GLY A 30 -13.05 9.32 6.41
C GLY A 30 -12.09 8.47 7.25
N THR A 31 -12.11 7.14 7.10
CA THR A 31 -11.11 6.24 7.69
C THR A 31 -9.73 6.49 7.08
N LEU A 32 -8.69 6.45 7.90
CA LEU A 32 -7.30 6.63 7.49
C LEU A 32 -6.50 5.35 7.68
N ILE A 33 -5.68 5.01 6.69
CA ILE A 33 -4.66 3.96 6.80
C ILE A 33 -3.31 4.64 6.67
N VAL A 34 -2.59 4.76 7.78
CA VAL A 34 -1.29 5.42 7.81
C VAL A 34 -0.17 4.38 7.80
N ILE A 35 0.71 4.45 6.80
CA ILE A 35 1.86 3.54 6.65
C ILE A 35 3.13 4.35 6.65
N ARG A 36 3.98 4.12 7.66
CA ARG A 36 5.32 4.69 7.75
C ARG A 36 6.36 3.62 7.41
N GLY A 37 7.33 4.00 6.59
CA GLY A 37 8.35 3.06 6.17
C GLY A 37 9.60 3.75 5.61
N HIS A 38 10.53 2.91 5.15
CA HIS A 38 11.76 3.31 4.48
C HIS A 38 11.96 2.40 3.27
N VAL A 39 12.42 2.97 2.16
CA VAL A 39 12.71 2.22 0.93
C VAL A 39 14.18 1.77 0.95
N PRO A 40 14.48 0.47 0.89
CA PRO A 40 15.86 -0.03 0.77
C PRO A 40 16.58 0.49 -0.49
N SER A 41 17.92 0.52 -0.45
CA SER A 41 18.77 0.96 -1.56
C SER A 41 18.68 0.07 -2.80
N ASP A 42 18.32 -1.19 -2.62
CA ASP A 42 18.19 -2.21 -3.67
C ASP A 42 16.74 -2.45 -4.11
N ALA A 43 15.79 -1.64 -3.60
CA ALA A 43 14.38 -1.83 -3.92
C ALA A 43 14.08 -1.61 -5.40
N ASP A 44 13.41 -2.60 -6.00
CA ASP A 44 12.84 -2.50 -7.36
C ASP A 44 11.41 -1.95 -7.32
N ARG A 45 10.62 -2.40 -6.33
CA ARG A 45 9.22 -2.02 -6.09
C ARG A 45 8.78 -2.48 -4.68
N PHE A 46 7.70 -1.90 -4.18
CA PHE A 46 6.90 -2.49 -3.09
C PHE A 46 5.42 -2.30 -3.40
N GLN A 47 4.53 -2.96 -2.66
CA GLN A 47 3.08 -2.76 -2.83
C GLN A 47 2.33 -2.78 -1.50
N VAL A 48 1.23 -2.04 -1.48
CA VAL A 48 0.21 -2.06 -0.45
C VAL A 48 -1.08 -2.50 -1.14
N ASP A 49 -1.62 -3.64 -0.73
CA ASP A 49 -2.83 -4.22 -1.31
C ASP A 49 -3.95 -4.18 -0.27
N LEU A 50 -5.05 -3.49 -0.57
CA LEU A 50 -6.30 -3.59 0.19
C LEU A 50 -7.12 -4.75 -0.37
N GLN A 51 -7.20 -5.85 0.38
CA GLN A 51 -7.70 -7.14 -0.10
C GLN A 51 -9.06 -7.51 0.49
N ASN A 52 -9.86 -8.24 -0.29
CA ASN A 52 -11.04 -8.95 0.22
C ASN A 52 -10.65 -10.38 0.63
N GLY A 53 -10.25 -10.52 1.90
CA GLY A 53 -9.72 -11.77 2.45
C GLY A 53 -8.21 -11.96 2.21
N SER A 54 -7.69 -13.12 2.59
CA SER A 54 -6.25 -13.43 2.59
C SER A 54 -5.90 -14.75 1.88
N SER A 55 -6.84 -15.29 1.11
CA SER A 55 -6.61 -16.52 0.35
C SER A 55 -5.48 -16.34 -0.66
N MET A 56 -4.56 -17.31 -0.70
CA MET A 56 -3.47 -17.37 -1.68
C MET A 56 -3.86 -18.16 -2.94
N LYS A 57 -4.85 -19.05 -2.85
CA LYS A 57 -5.33 -19.86 -3.97
C LYS A 57 -6.80 -20.28 -3.77
N PRO A 58 -7.76 -19.71 -4.53
CA PRO A 58 -7.56 -18.61 -5.47
C PRO A 58 -7.05 -17.37 -4.74
N ARG A 59 -6.27 -16.53 -5.42
CA ARG A 59 -5.78 -15.28 -4.84
C ARG A 59 -6.97 -14.38 -4.49
N ALA A 60 -6.96 -13.86 -3.27
CA ALA A 60 -7.94 -12.87 -2.82
C ALA A 60 -7.98 -11.67 -3.76
N ASP A 61 -9.18 -11.18 -4.05
CA ASP A 61 -9.38 -9.95 -4.81
C ASP A 61 -8.66 -8.79 -4.10
N VAL A 62 -8.07 -7.91 -4.91
CA VAL A 62 -7.38 -6.71 -4.43
C VAL A 62 -8.20 -5.53 -4.90
N ALA A 63 -8.98 -4.93 -4.00
CA ALA A 63 -9.80 -3.77 -4.30
C ALA A 63 -8.93 -2.58 -4.73
N PHE A 64 -7.82 -2.37 -4.03
CA PHE A 64 -6.85 -1.32 -4.33
C PHE A 64 -5.41 -1.84 -4.21
N HIS A 65 -4.74 -1.96 -5.34
CA HIS A 65 -3.31 -2.24 -5.44
C HIS A 65 -2.56 -0.93 -5.59
N PHE A 66 -1.72 -0.58 -4.63
CA PHE A 66 -0.85 0.61 -4.70
C PHE A 66 0.60 0.15 -4.80
N ASN A 67 1.26 0.42 -5.93
CA ASN A 67 2.56 -0.17 -6.24
C ASN A 67 3.60 0.86 -6.74
N PRO A 68 4.37 1.47 -5.83
CA PRO A 68 5.56 2.22 -6.18
C PRO A 68 6.63 1.33 -6.82
N ARG A 69 7.16 1.77 -7.96
CA ARG A 69 8.23 1.14 -8.74
C ARG A 69 9.39 2.13 -8.88
N PHE A 70 10.62 1.66 -8.78
CA PHE A 70 11.81 2.52 -8.71
C PHE A 70 12.76 2.39 -9.91
N LYS A 71 12.41 1.59 -10.93
CA LYS A 71 13.19 1.51 -12.16
C LYS A 71 13.00 2.77 -13.01
N ARG A 72 14.05 3.19 -13.74
CA ARG A 72 14.07 4.42 -14.55
C ARG A 72 13.74 5.65 -13.68
N ALA A 73 12.81 6.50 -14.11
CA ALA A 73 12.36 7.66 -13.36
C ALA A 73 11.44 7.32 -12.17
N GLY A 74 11.01 6.06 -12.04
CA GLY A 74 10.02 5.65 -11.06
C GLY A 74 8.58 5.99 -11.47
N CYS A 75 7.62 5.31 -10.83
CA CYS A 75 6.20 5.59 -10.94
C CYS A 75 5.44 4.91 -9.79
N ILE A 76 4.17 5.26 -9.63
CA ILE A 76 3.21 4.50 -8.83
C ILE A 76 2.22 3.90 -9.81
N VAL A 77 1.99 2.59 -9.70
CA VAL A 77 0.92 1.92 -10.42
C VAL A 77 -0.21 1.60 -9.45
N CYS A 78 -1.42 1.99 -9.82
CA CYS A 78 -2.65 1.60 -9.17
C CYS A 78 -3.45 0.65 -10.06
N ASN A 79 -4.10 -0.35 -9.47
CA ASN A 79 -4.98 -1.27 -10.18
C ASN A 79 -5.94 -1.98 -9.20
N THR A 80 -6.81 -2.83 -9.74
CA THR A 80 -7.71 -3.73 -9.02
C THR A 80 -7.54 -5.14 -9.58
N LEU A 81 -7.52 -6.15 -8.71
CA LEU A 81 -7.53 -7.57 -9.06
C LEU A 81 -8.90 -8.15 -8.73
N ILE A 82 -9.59 -8.70 -9.73
CA ILE A 82 -10.88 -9.39 -9.55
C ILE A 82 -10.80 -10.76 -10.22
N ASN A 83 -11.11 -11.83 -9.48
CA ASN A 83 -11.04 -13.21 -9.96
C ASN A 83 -9.68 -13.52 -10.63
N GLU A 84 -8.59 -13.17 -9.94
CA GLU A 84 -7.20 -13.34 -10.39
C GLU A 84 -6.82 -12.60 -11.68
N LYS A 85 -7.64 -11.65 -12.14
CA LYS A 85 -7.38 -10.81 -13.33
C LYS A 85 -7.17 -9.36 -12.94
N TRP A 86 -6.04 -8.80 -13.37
CA TRP A 86 -5.76 -7.37 -13.24
C TRP A 86 -6.62 -6.58 -14.21
N GLY A 87 -7.13 -5.45 -13.74
CA GLY A 87 -7.79 -4.45 -14.58
C GLY A 87 -6.81 -3.59 -15.37
N ARG A 88 -7.31 -2.44 -15.84
CA ARG A 88 -6.50 -1.41 -16.50
C ARG A 88 -5.64 -0.70 -15.46
N GLU A 89 -4.33 -0.62 -15.69
CA GLU A 89 -3.42 0.14 -14.82
C GLU A 89 -3.70 1.65 -14.90
N GLU A 90 -3.68 2.31 -13.75
CA GLU A 90 -3.57 3.74 -13.59
C GLU A 90 -2.15 4.08 -13.12
N ILE A 91 -1.47 5.02 -13.78
CA ILE A 91 -0.04 5.27 -13.54
C ILE A 91 0.19 6.74 -13.19
N THR A 92 0.79 6.98 -12.02
CA THR A 92 1.28 8.28 -11.59
C THR A 92 2.80 8.34 -11.74
N TYR A 93 3.30 9.18 -12.64
CA TYR A 93 4.74 9.33 -12.88
C TYR A 93 5.42 10.29 -11.90
N ASP A 94 4.68 11.25 -11.35
CA ASP A 94 5.18 12.14 -10.29
C ASP A 94 5.15 11.41 -8.94
N THR A 95 6.17 10.59 -8.70
CA THR A 95 6.27 9.77 -7.49
C THR A 95 7.13 10.43 -6.41
N PRO A 96 6.64 10.54 -5.16
CA PRO A 96 7.43 11.06 -4.06
C PRO A 96 8.41 10.03 -3.48
N PHE A 97 8.27 8.75 -3.83
CA PHE A 97 9.10 7.68 -3.26
C PHE A 97 10.50 7.67 -3.87
N LYS A 98 11.51 7.55 -3.01
CA LYS A 98 12.91 7.42 -3.41
C LYS A 98 13.56 6.33 -2.58
N ARG A 99 14.48 5.59 -3.20
CA ARG A 99 15.38 4.67 -2.48
C ARG A 99 16.12 5.42 -1.39
N GLU A 100 16.38 4.72 -0.29
CA GLU A 100 17.05 5.22 0.90
C GLU A 100 16.32 6.37 1.62
N LYS A 101 15.05 6.64 1.28
CA LYS A 101 14.23 7.65 1.95
C LYS A 101 13.07 7.02 2.71
N SER A 102 12.77 7.63 3.85
CA SER A 102 11.58 7.34 4.62
C SER A 102 10.35 8.00 3.99
N PHE A 103 9.18 7.42 4.24
CA PHE A 103 7.90 7.92 3.74
C PHE A 103 6.79 7.75 4.79
N GLU A 104 5.73 8.51 4.61
CA GLU A 104 4.43 8.32 5.23
C GLU A 104 3.37 8.33 4.12
N ILE A 105 2.55 7.29 4.06
CA ILE A 105 1.33 7.22 3.24
C ILE A 105 0.16 7.47 4.19
N VAL A 106 -0.80 8.29 3.76
CA VAL A 106 -2.02 8.66 4.50
C VAL A 106 -3.22 8.54 3.57
#